data_AF-A0A9E0VF37-F1
#
_entry.id   AF-A0A9E0VF37-F1
#
_cell.length_a   1.000
_cell.length_b   1.000
_cell.length_c   1.000
_cell.angle_alpha   90.00
_cell.angle_beta   90.00
_cell.angle_gamma   90.00
#
_symmetry.space_group_name_H-M   'P 1'
#
loop_
_entity.id
_entity.type
_entity.pdbx_description
1 polymer ?
#
loop_
_entity_poly.entity_id
_entity_poly.type
_entity_poly.pdbx_seq_one_letter_code
_entity_poly.pdbx_strand_id
1 'polypeptide(L)'
;MKIKRFNSLLLVAFAIVLLAGLVQTVPAQFPIKIPKLPKPTPTPAVTVPTDNGGGIPNNGKVPTAAGQTDVARLPGYPDASLAAPVVDATSIRFLPRTIPNSYPTPNGEKNYDVWSWTPRLQFIVRGPLEAGSVVSFEFTNPNGSPWLAEDCPNGEAEKYGGTEFYCGNDIDEHKGLLQTGVFGFKIKLVNELQGKNTVLYAGRVKIDKWVYNPANNPKAAKNFEYYAVSDWKLPTAYLYVPKTPSYDDHGPLVVQFWFRGASQTVANLTGYLFYQGKQVASTLTDGGANRVTEPYSEQASRDSENEYYARDFWFDALVFDNNRSANTQNLGFPIYKNPGEYEVKVLQNGKLARVAKFTVEGGRIVDSRFAADNRLGTTRYLIPAQIVGTQDGPWNRTGWASEVFYGNALNGFPAP
;
A
#
# COMPACT_ATOMS: atom_id res chain seq x y z
N MET A 1 61.44 -21.58 -43.38
CA MET A 1 61.89 -20.57 -42.39
C MET A 1 61.82 -19.18 -43.03
N LYS A 2 60.71 -18.45 -42.81
CA LYS A 2 60.55 -17.03 -43.18
C LYS A 2 59.69 -16.39 -42.09
N ILE A 3 60.31 -15.55 -41.27
CA ILE A 3 59.64 -14.81 -40.19
C ILE A 3 59.00 -13.56 -40.80
N LYS A 4 57.67 -13.48 -40.81
CA LYS A 4 56.93 -12.25 -41.15
C LYS A 4 56.90 -11.35 -39.92
N ARG A 5 57.41 -10.12 -40.07
CA ARG A 5 57.33 -9.04 -39.09
C ARG A 5 55.86 -8.64 -38.91
N PHE A 6 55.35 -8.74 -37.69
CA PHE A 6 54.02 -8.25 -37.30
C PHE A 6 54.14 -6.79 -36.82
N ASN A 7 53.22 -5.96 -37.31
CA ASN A 7 53.19 -4.50 -37.17
C ASN A 7 53.10 -4.04 -35.71
N SER A 8 54.07 -3.22 -35.30
CA SER A 8 54.18 -2.57 -33.98
C SER A 8 53.22 -1.37 -33.80
N LEU A 9 52.42 -1.02 -34.82
CA LEU A 9 51.50 0.13 -34.74
C LEU A 9 50.20 -0.15 -33.97
N LEU A 10 49.79 -1.40 -33.77
CA LEU A 10 48.52 -1.70 -33.09
C LEU A 10 48.60 -1.59 -31.55
N LEU A 11 49.81 -1.71 -30.99
CA LEU A 11 50.03 -1.65 -29.54
C LEU A 11 50.06 -0.21 -28.99
N VAL A 12 50.39 0.78 -29.81
CA VAL A 12 50.38 2.19 -29.40
C VAL A 12 48.96 2.76 -29.36
N ALA A 13 48.06 2.28 -30.23
CA ALA A 13 46.67 2.71 -30.26
C ALA A 13 45.86 2.24 -29.03
N PHE A 14 46.20 1.09 -28.43
CA PHE A 14 45.52 0.58 -27.24
C PHE A 14 45.95 1.28 -25.94
N ALA A 15 47.18 1.83 -25.90
CA ALA A 15 47.68 2.54 -24.71
C ALA A 15 47.08 3.95 -24.54
N ILE A 16 46.67 4.60 -25.63
CA ILE A 16 46.10 5.97 -25.57
C ILE A 16 44.61 5.95 -25.15
N VAL A 17 43.88 4.87 -25.43
CA VAL A 17 42.46 4.73 -25.01
C VAL A 17 42.34 4.39 -23.52
N LEU A 18 43.36 3.77 -22.91
CA LEU A 18 43.37 3.45 -21.47
C LEU A 18 43.74 4.64 -20.56
N LEU A 19 44.31 5.72 -21.10
CA LEU A 19 44.67 6.91 -20.31
C LEU A 19 43.56 7.98 -20.20
N ALA A 20 42.45 7.84 -20.93
CA ALA A 20 41.33 8.79 -20.90
C ALA A 20 40.20 8.40 -19.91
N GLY A 21 40.35 7.31 -19.16
CA GLY A 21 39.31 6.77 -18.27
C GLY A 21 39.36 7.21 -16.80
N LEU A 22 40.30 8.07 -16.40
CA LEU A 22 40.42 8.56 -15.02
C LEU A 22 39.83 9.96 -14.88
N VAL A 23 38.50 10.05 -14.97
CA VAL A 23 37.76 11.24 -14.52
C VAL A 23 37.35 11.03 -13.06
N GLN A 24 37.74 12.01 -12.26
CA GLN A 24 37.64 12.07 -10.80
C GLN A 24 36.18 12.01 -10.32
N THR A 25 35.87 11.07 -9.43
CA THR A 25 34.63 11.12 -8.62
C THR A 25 34.85 12.06 -7.43
N VAL A 26 34.52 13.34 -7.62
CA VAL A 26 34.33 14.28 -6.50
C VAL A 26 32.95 13.99 -5.90
N PRO A 27 32.81 13.75 -4.59
CA PRO A 27 31.49 13.71 -3.97
C PRO A 27 30.90 15.12 -4.03
N ALA A 28 29.84 15.29 -4.81
CA ALA A 28 29.03 16.51 -4.83
C ALA A 28 28.37 16.69 -3.45
N GLN A 29 28.99 17.47 -2.57
CA GLN A 29 28.30 18.11 -1.46
C GLN A 29 27.34 19.14 -2.05
N PHE A 30 26.04 18.81 -2.09
CA PHE A 30 25.00 19.79 -2.37
C PHE A 30 24.75 20.62 -1.10
N PRO A 31 24.98 21.95 -1.10
CA PRO A 31 24.50 22.80 -0.03
C PRO A 31 23.01 23.08 -0.28
N ILE A 32 22.13 22.20 0.20
CA ILE A 32 20.70 22.51 0.26
C ILE A 32 20.50 23.55 1.37
N LYS A 33 20.40 24.83 1.00
CA LYS A 33 19.87 25.86 1.89
C LYS A 33 18.36 25.67 1.99
N ILE A 34 17.93 24.98 3.05
CA ILE A 34 16.53 24.90 3.43
C ILE A 34 16.07 26.32 3.84
N PRO A 35 15.02 26.89 3.21
CA PRO A 35 14.45 28.17 3.64
C PRO A 35 13.97 28.07 5.09
N LYS A 36 14.35 29.04 5.93
CA LYS A 36 13.81 29.14 7.29
C LYS A 36 12.31 29.39 7.20
N LEU A 37 11.52 28.45 7.70
CA LEU A 37 10.10 28.63 7.92
C LEU A 37 9.87 29.80 8.91
N PRO A 38 8.91 30.70 8.65
CA PRO A 38 8.58 31.75 9.59
C PRO A 38 8.05 31.16 10.89
N LYS A 39 8.52 31.73 12.01
CA LYS A 39 8.12 31.35 13.36
C LYS A 39 6.61 31.61 13.52
N PRO A 40 5.81 30.65 14.00
CA PRO A 40 4.38 30.88 14.19
C PRO A 40 4.15 32.00 15.20
N THR A 41 3.32 32.96 14.81
CA THR A 41 2.85 34.03 15.67
C THR A 41 1.85 33.43 16.68
N PRO A 42 2.03 33.65 18.00
CA PRO A 42 1.11 33.11 19.00
C PRO A 42 -0.28 33.74 18.83
N THR A 43 -1.28 32.90 18.61
CA THR A 43 -2.70 33.29 18.68
C THR A 43 -3.04 33.60 20.15
N PRO A 44 -3.71 34.74 20.45
CA PRO A 44 -4.05 35.11 21.81
C PRO A 44 -4.97 34.09 22.48
N ALA A 45 -4.71 33.85 23.76
CA ALA A 45 -5.46 32.94 24.61
C ALA A 45 -6.93 33.36 24.70
N VAL A 46 -7.83 32.41 24.44
CA VAL A 46 -9.26 32.56 24.74
C VAL A 46 -9.44 32.39 26.25
N THR A 47 -9.80 33.46 26.93
CA THR A 47 -10.27 33.45 28.31
C THR A 47 -11.64 32.80 28.38
N VAL A 48 -11.73 31.63 29.03
CA VAL A 48 -13.00 31.00 29.40
C VAL A 48 -13.48 31.61 30.73
N PRO A 49 -14.73 32.11 30.82
CA PRO A 49 -15.30 32.54 32.10
C PRO A 49 -15.53 31.35 33.02
N THR A 50 -15.03 31.47 34.25
CA THR A 50 -15.42 30.63 35.39
C THR A 50 -16.83 30.97 35.81
N ASP A 51 -17.72 29.97 35.87
CA ASP A 51 -18.97 30.08 36.61
C ASP A 51 -18.98 29.09 37.78
N ASN A 52 -19.32 29.63 38.95
CA ASN A 52 -19.27 28.99 40.25
C ASN A 52 -20.70 28.57 40.65
N GLY A 53 -20.86 27.26 40.91
CA GLY A 53 -21.57 26.80 42.11
C GLY A 53 -23.10 26.63 42.05
N GLY A 54 -23.52 25.39 42.34
CA GLY A 54 -24.52 25.17 43.38
C GLY A 54 -25.83 24.48 42.97
N GLY A 55 -26.10 23.33 43.60
CA GLY A 55 -27.46 22.92 43.96
C GLY A 55 -27.99 21.64 43.32
N ILE A 56 -27.88 20.53 44.05
CA ILE A 56 -28.67 19.30 43.83
C ILE A 56 -30.06 19.53 44.43
N PRO A 57 -31.14 19.10 43.75
CA PRO A 57 -32.08 18.21 44.44
C PRO A 57 -32.46 16.98 43.61
N ASN A 58 -32.42 15.83 44.29
CA ASN A 58 -33.03 14.57 43.90
C ASN A 58 -34.54 14.74 43.70
N ASN A 59 -35.08 14.28 42.57
CA ASN A 59 -36.39 13.62 42.58
C ASN A 59 -36.55 12.66 41.41
N GLY A 60 -37.03 11.46 41.72
CA GLY A 60 -37.04 10.31 40.84
C GLY A 60 -37.98 10.43 39.65
N LYS A 61 -37.50 9.92 38.52
CA LYS A 61 -38.31 9.29 37.48
C LYS A 61 -37.37 8.41 36.66
N VAL A 62 -37.57 7.10 36.70
CA VAL A 62 -36.88 6.13 35.83
C VAL A 62 -37.27 6.45 34.38
N PRO A 63 -36.35 6.87 33.50
CA PRO A 63 -36.65 7.00 32.09
C PRO A 63 -36.41 5.65 31.41
N THR A 64 -37.47 5.14 30.81
CA THR A 64 -37.49 4.13 29.76
C THR A 64 -36.35 4.36 28.76
N ALA A 65 -35.64 3.30 28.38
CA ALA A 65 -34.52 3.30 27.43
C ALA A 65 -34.91 4.02 26.13
N ALA A 66 -34.58 5.31 26.07
CA ALA A 66 -34.72 6.16 24.91
C ALA A 66 -33.34 6.37 24.32
N GLY A 67 -33.20 6.01 23.04
CA GLY A 67 -32.09 6.42 22.20
C GLY A 67 -30.76 5.79 22.57
N GLN A 68 -30.44 4.70 21.88
CA GLN A 68 -29.04 4.43 21.55
C GLN A 68 -28.57 5.62 20.71
N THR A 69 -28.08 6.66 21.37
CA THR A 69 -27.47 7.82 20.72
C THR A 69 -26.36 7.29 19.84
N ASP A 70 -26.39 7.72 18.57
CA ASP A 70 -25.31 7.59 17.60
C ASP A 70 -23.97 7.53 18.31
N VAL A 71 -23.29 6.38 18.21
CA VAL A 71 -21.91 6.23 18.69
C VAL A 71 -21.13 7.36 18.02
N ALA A 72 -20.68 8.31 18.84
CA ALA A 72 -19.98 9.49 18.36
C ALA A 72 -18.88 9.05 17.39
N ARG A 73 -18.97 9.53 16.14
CA ARG A 73 -18.06 9.18 15.04
C ARG A 73 -16.61 9.22 15.53
N LEU A 74 -15.88 8.13 15.35
CA LEU A 74 -14.46 8.06 15.72
C LEU A 74 -13.70 9.21 15.04
N PRO A 75 -13.01 10.07 15.82
CA PRO A 75 -12.18 11.14 15.28
C PRO A 75 -11.13 10.58 14.32
N GLY A 76 -11.17 11.01 13.05
CA GLY A 76 -10.08 10.74 12.12
C GLY A 76 -10.28 9.57 11.15
N TYR A 77 -11.51 9.28 10.73
CA TYR A 77 -11.73 8.61 9.44
C TYR A 77 -12.17 9.64 8.39
N PRO A 78 -11.72 9.52 7.13
CA PRO A 78 -12.37 10.18 6.01
C PRO A 78 -13.87 9.84 6.05
N ASP A 79 -14.69 10.86 6.29
CA ASP A 79 -16.14 10.75 6.37
C ASP A 79 -16.67 10.29 5.01
N ALA A 80 -17.40 9.18 4.97
CA ALA A 80 -18.17 8.85 3.78
C ALA A 80 -19.30 7.87 4.11
N SER A 81 -20.46 8.42 4.47
CA SER A 81 -21.70 7.84 3.92
C SER A 81 -21.60 7.97 2.40
N LEU A 82 -20.98 7.00 1.74
CA LEU A 82 -20.82 7.00 0.30
C LEU A 82 -22.22 6.92 -0.33
N ALA A 83 -22.56 7.92 -1.14
CA ALA A 83 -23.84 7.95 -1.85
C ALA A 83 -23.90 6.92 -2.99
N ALA A 84 -22.75 6.41 -3.42
CA ALA A 84 -22.63 5.44 -4.50
C ALA A 84 -21.47 4.47 -4.23
N PRO A 85 -21.49 3.26 -4.84
CA PRO A 85 -20.38 2.33 -4.83
C PRO A 85 -19.08 2.95 -5.37
N VAL A 86 -17.98 2.71 -4.69
CA VAL A 86 -16.63 3.10 -5.12
C VAL A 86 -15.65 1.97 -4.82
N VAL A 87 -14.69 1.75 -5.71
CA VAL A 87 -13.56 0.86 -5.42
C VAL A 87 -12.58 1.58 -4.51
N ASP A 88 -12.17 0.93 -3.43
CA ASP A 88 -11.04 1.35 -2.63
C ASP A 88 -9.75 1.04 -3.41
N ALA A 89 -9.21 2.04 -4.10
CA ALA A 89 -8.03 1.90 -4.95
C ALA A 89 -6.80 1.40 -4.19
N THR A 90 -6.74 1.65 -2.87
CA THR A 90 -5.63 1.19 -2.01
C THR A 90 -5.70 -0.30 -1.68
N SER A 91 -6.87 -0.91 -1.87
CA SER A 91 -7.10 -2.34 -1.66
C SER A 91 -6.86 -3.20 -2.90
N ILE A 92 -6.79 -2.57 -4.09
CA ILE A 92 -6.63 -3.30 -5.36
C ILE A 92 -5.27 -4.01 -5.36
N ARG A 93 -5.33 -5.33 -5.53
CA ARG A 93 -4.19 -6.23 -5.66
C ARG A 93 -4.29 -7.01 -6.95
N PHE A 94 -3.18 -7.04 -7.68
CA PHE A 94 -3.06 -7.86 -8.88
C PHE A 94 -2.20 -9.09 -8.59
N LEU A 95 -2.79 -10.28 -8.78
CA LEU A 95 -2.21 -11.56 -8.36
C LEU A 95 -2.13 -12.52 -9.56
N PRO A 96 -1.19 -12.32 -10.52
CA PRO A 96 -1.03 -13.22 -11.65
C PRO A 96 -0.99 -14.68 -11.18
N ARG A 97 -1.89 -15.51 -11.67
CA ARG A 97 -1.86 -16.95 -11.39
C ARG A 97 -1.01 -17.59 -12.47
N THR A 98 0.24 -17.93 -12.14
CA THR A 98 1.04 -18.80 -13.02
C THR A 98 0.36 -20.18 -13.06
N ILE A 99 0.08 -20.66 -14.28
CA ILE A 99 -0.53 -21.97 -14.51
C ILE A 99 0.53 -22.87 -15.13
N PRO A 100 1.11 -23.81 -14.35
CA PRO A 100 2.15 -24.67 -14.86
C PRO A 100 1.58 -25.62 -15.92
N ASN A 101 2.39 -25.91 -16.95
CA ASN A 101 2.17 -27.01 -17.89
C ASN A 101 0.81 -26.98 -18.62
N SER A 102 0.26 -25.80 -18.88
CA SER A 102 -1.15 -25.63 -19.29
C SER A 102 -1.34 -24.77 -20.53
N TYR A 103 -0.27 -24.27 -21.14
CA TYR A 103 -0.40 -23.37 -22.29
C TYR A 103 -1.02 -24.11 -23.49
N PRO A 104 -2.12 -23.61 -24.08
CA PRO A 104 -2.74 -24.26 -25.23
C PRO A 104 -1.83 -24.18 -26.46
N THR A 105 -1.61 -25.33 -27.10
CA THR A 105 -1.07 -25.39 -28.46
C THR A 105 -2.11 -24.87 -29.47
N PRO A 106 -1.70 -24.53 -30.71
CA PRO A 106 -2.64 -24.12 -31.76
C PRO A 106 -3.78 -25.13 -32.04
N ASN A 107 -3.57 -26.41 -31.70
CA ASN A 107 -4.55 -27.47 -31.87
C ASN A 107 -5.46 -27.67 -30.64
N GLY A 108 -5.30 -26.86 -29.59
CA GLY A 108 -6.04 -26.96 -28.33
C GLY A 108 -5.47 -27.96 -27.31
N GLU A 109 -4.44 -28.74 -27.66
CA GLU A 109 -3.76 -29.63 -26.73
C GLU A 109 -2.91 -28.85 -25.72
N LYS A 110 -2.73 -29.38 -24.50
CA LYS A 110 -1.90 -28.74 -23.47
C LYS A 110 -0.41 -28.91 -23.79
N ASN A 111 0.34 -27.80 -23.78
CA ASN A 111 1.79 -27.81 -23.80
C ASN A 111 2.34 -27.92 -22.36
N TYR A 112 2.77 -29.11 -21.99
CA TYR A 112 3.27 -29.40 -20.65
C TYR A 112 4.65 -28.79 -20.33
N ASP A 113 5.36 -28.24 -21.32
CA ASP A 113 6.68 -27.64 -21.15
C ASP A 113 6.63 -26.11 -21.02
N VAL A 114 5.43 -25.50 -20.99
CA VAL A 114 5.26 -24.04 -20.99
C VAL A 114 4.29 -23.59 -19.91
N TRP A 115 4.72 -22.58 -19.14
CA TRP A 115 3.93 -21.96 -18.07
C TRP A 115 3.28 -20.68 -18.60
N SER A 116 1.97 -20.62 -18.47
CA SER A 116 1.14 -19.45 -18.80
C SER A 116 0.69 -18.75 -17.53
N TRP A 117 -0.08 -17.67 -17.67
CA TRP A 117 -0.72 -17.03 -16.53
C TRP A 117 -2.11 -16.49 -16.86
N THR A 118 -2.95 -16.38 -15.82
CA THR A 118 -4.24 -15.70 -15.84
C THR A 118 -4.31 -14.62 -14.77
N PRO A 119 -5.11 -13.56 -14.96
CA PRO A 119 -5.21 -12.47 -14.00
C PRO A 119 -6.05 -12.90 -12.79
N ARG A 120 -5.63 -12.52 -11.59
CA ARG A 120 -6.54 -12.48 -10.43
C ARG A 120 -6.52 -11.10 -9.83
N LEU A 121 -7.67 -10.68 -9.36
CA LEU A 121 -7.87 -9.35 -8.79
C LEU A 121 -8.51 -9.50 -7.42
N GLN A 122 -7.97 -8.77 -6.45
CA GLN A 122 -8.56 -8.66 -5.12
C GLN A 122 -8.72 -7.19 -4.77
N PHE A 123 -9.89 -6.78 -4.30
CA PHE A 123 -10.19 -5.37 -4.00
C PHE A 123 -11.42 -5.25 -3.11
N ILE A 124 -11.62 -4.08 -2.53
CA ILE A 124 -12.77 -3.72 -1.70
C ILE A 124 -13.64 -2.73 -2.47
N VAL A 125 -14.95 -2.99 -2.52
CA VAL A 125 -15.95 -2.00 -2.93
C VAL A 125 -16.63 -1.46 -1.68
N ARG A 126 -16.72 -0.13 -1.57
CA ARG A 126 -17.41 0.55 -0.47
C ARG A 126 -18.66 1.24 -0.98
N GLY A 127 -19.64 1.43 -0.11
CA GLY A 127 -20.92 2.06 -0.45
C GLY A 127 -22.04 1.05 -0.74
N PRO A 128 -23.27 1.54 -0.98
CA PRO A 128 -24.44 0.69 -1.10
C PRO A 128 -24.47 -0.08 -2.41
N LEU A 129 -24.45 -1.42 -2.37
CA LEU A 129 -24.75 -2.26 -3.52
C LEU A 129 -26.25 -2.56 -3.56
N GLU A 130 -26.91 -2.17 -4.65
CA GLU A 130 -28.33 -2.45 -4.85
C GLU A 130 -28.57 -3.94 -5.12
N ALA A 131 -29.76 -4.45 -4.79
CA ALA A 131 -30.13 -5.83 -5.09
C ALA A 131 -29.99 -6.13 -6.60
N GLY A 132 -29.47 -7.31 -6.92
CA GLY A 132 -29.19 -7.73 -8.31
C GLY A 132 -27.92 -7.11 -8.92
N SER A 133 -27.10 -6.41 -8.14
CA SER A 133 -25.81 -5.92 -8.62
C SER A 133 -24.76 -7.04 -8.62
N VAL A 134 -24.03 -7.15 -9.71
CA VAL A 134 -22.88 -8.06 -9.91
C VAL A 134 -21.66 -7.21 -10.18
N VAL A 135 -20.58 -7.48 -9.44
CA VAL A 135 -19.27 -6.88 -9.71
C VAL A 135 -18.54 -7.75 -10.72
N SER A 136 -17.98 -7.15 -11.76
CA SER A 136 -17.23 -7.87 -12.79
C SER A 136 -15.94 -7.15 -13.14
N PHE A 137 -15.05 -7.85 -13.84
CA PHE A 137 -13.81 -7.26 -14.33
C PHE A 137 -13.57 -7.58 -15.80
N GLU A 138 -12.89 -6.66 -16.48
CA GLU A 138 -12.47 -6.81 -17.88
C GLU A 138 -10.96 -6.57 -17.98
N PHE A 139 -10.26 -7.39 -18.75
CA PHE A 139 -8.85 -7.22 -19.13
C PHE A 139 -8.69 -7.03 -20.63
N THR A 140 -7.71 -6.20 -20.98
CA THR A 140 -7.25 -5.96 -22.34
C THR A 140 -5.78 -6.32 -22.46
N ASN A 141 -5.42 -6.87 -23.62
CA ASN A 141 -4.03 -7.14 -23.99
C ASN A 141 -3.23 -5.83 -24.08
N PRO A 142 -1.89 -5.90 -24.13
CA PRO A 142 -1.05 -4.70 -24.25
C PRO A 142 -1.26 -3.87 -25.52
N ASN A 143 -1.84 -4.46 -26.57
CA ASN A 143 -2.26 -3.75 -27.78
C ASN A 143 -3.67 -3.13 -27.66
N GLY A 144 -4.33 -3.22 -26.50
CA GLY A 144 -5.67 -2.72 -26.24
C GLY A 144 -6.81 -3.65 -26.68
N SER A 145 -6.52 -4.80 -27.30
CA SER A 145 -7.58 -5.74 -27.69
C SER A 145 -8.23 -6.37 -26.45
N PRO A 146 -9.53 -6.69 -26.46
CA PRO A 146 -10.15 -7.46 -25.39
C PRO A 146 -9.44 -8.80 -25.19
N TRP A 147 -9.32 -9.24 -23.94
CA TRP A 147 -8.78 -10.54 -23.58
C TRP A 147 -9.78 -11.36 -22.77
N LEU A 148 -10.22 -10.81 -21.63
CA LEU A 148 -10.99 -11.54 -20.64
C LEU A 148 -12.05 -10.64 -20.03
N ALA A 149 -13.23 -11.18 -19.78
CA ALA A 149 -14.26 -10.56 -18.96
C ALA A 149 -14.89 -11.66 -18.10
N GLU A 150 -14.97 -11.45 -16.80
CA GLU A 150 -15.54 -12.42 -15.86
C GLU A 150 -16.26 -11.69 -14.73
N ASP A 151 -17.32 -12.31 -14.22
CA ASP A 151 -17.99 -11.86 -13.02
C ASP A 151 -17.17 -12.28 -11.78
N CYS A 152 -17.15 -11.42 -10.78
CA CYS A 152 -16.60 -11.76 -9.48
C CYS A 152 -17.65 -12.56 -8.71
N PRO A 153 -17.27 -13.66 -8.03
CA PRO A 153 -18.19 -14.37 -7.17
C PRO A 153 -18.78 -13.41 -6.13
N ASN A 154 -20.10 -13.50 -5.92
CA ASN A 154 -20.87 -12.55 -5.12
C ASN A 154 -20.35 -12.49 -3.68
N GLY A 155 -19.86 -11.33 -3.25
CA GLY A 155 -19.80 -10.96 -1.85
C GLY A 155 -21.04 -10.14 -1.50
N GLU A 156 -21.77 -10.52 -0.45
CA GLU A 156 -22.83 -9.65 0.08
C GLU A 156 -22.21 -8.37 0.65
N ALA A 157 -22.88 -7.22 0.48
CA ALA A 157 -22.37 -5.96 0.98
C ALA A 157 -22.49 -5.84 2.50
N GLU A 158 -21.36 -5.83 3.19
CA GLU A 158 -21.34 -5.44 4.59
C GLU A 158 -21.65 -3.94 4.72
N LYS A 159 -22.68 -3.62 5.51
CA LYS A 159 -23.15 -2.26 5.79
C LYS A 159 -22.05 -1.35 6.36
N TYR A 160 -21.00 -1.93 6.94
CA TYR A 160 -19.89 -1.20 7.57
C TYR A 160 -18.54 -1.89 7.28
N GLY A 161 -17.79 -1.42 6.30
CA GLY A 161 -16.43 -1.92 6.06
C GLY A 161 -16.05 -2.06 4.59
N GLY A 162 -17.05 -2.21 3.72
CA GLY A 162 -16.89 -2.52 2.30
C GLY A 162 -16.81 -4.03 2.06
N THR A 163 -17.18 -4.46 0.86
CA THR A 163 -17.15 -5.86 0.43
C THR A 163 -15.83 -6.16 -0.22
N GLU A 164 -15.14 -7.19 0.25
CA GLU A 164 -13.96 -7.70 -0.45
C GLU A 164 -14.38 -8.67 -1.56
N PHE A 165 -13.79 -8.48 -2.75
CA PHE A 165 -13.98 -9.32 -3.92
C PHE A 165 -12.67 -10.02 -4.26
N TYR A 166 -12.78 -11.29 -4.62
CA TYR A 166 -11.69 -12.14 -5.11
C TYR A 166 -12.09 -12.69 -6.48
N CYS A 167 -11.54 -12.13 -7.54
CA CYS A 167 -11.96 -12.44 -8.90
C CYS A 167 -10.84 -13.15 -9.67
N GLY A 168 -11.23 -14.02 -10.60
CA GLY A 168 -10.30 -14.72 -11.50
C GLY A 168 -9.75 -16.05 -10.98
N ASN A 169 -10.28 -16.58 -9.86
CA ASN A 169 -9.84 -17.88 -9.34
C ASN A 169 -10.17 -19.04 -10.29
N ASP A 170 -11.31 -18.96 -10.98
CA ASP A 170 -11.85 -20.03 -11.82
C ASP A 170 -11.73 -19.74 -13.33
N ILE A 171 -10.76 -18.90 -13.72
CA ILE A 171 -10.48 -18.66 -15.15
C ILE A 171 -9.95 -19.96 -15.75
N ASP A 172 -10.58 -20.38 -16.85
CA ASP A 172 -10.14 -21.50 -17.66
C ASP A 172 -8.66 -21.35 -18.03
N GLU A 173 -7.86 -22.40 -17.75
CA GLU A 173 -6.43 -22.44 -18.04
C GLU A 173 -6.12 -22.18 -19.53
N HIS A 174 -7.03 -22.54 -20.43
CA HIS A 174 -6.92 -22.28 -21.87
C HIS A 174 -6.96 -20.78 -22.23
N LYS A 175 -7.39 -19.90 -21.32
CA LYS A 175 -7.32 -18.44 -21.50
C LYS A 175 -5.97 -17.85 -21.07
N GLY A 176 -5.05 -18.68 -20.58
CA GLY A 176 -3.74 -18.23 -20.09
C GLY A 176 -2.84 -17.67 -21.20
N LEU A 177 -2.03 -16.67 -20.88
CA LEU A 177 -1.11 -16.01 -21.81
C LEU A 177 0.36 -16.25 -21.45
N LEU A 178 1.24 -16.09 -22.44
CA LEU A 178 2.70 -15.97 -22.23
C LEU A 178 3.18 -14.51 -22.30
N GLN A 179 2.31 -13.63 -22.79
CA GLN A 179 2.62 -12.24 -23.03
C GLN A 179 2.80 -11.49 -21.71
N THR A 180 3.81 -10.64 -21.68
CA THR A 180 4.07 -9.64 -20.64
C THR A 180 3.89 -8.24 -21.21
N GLY A 181 3.93 -7.21 -20.35
CA GLY A 181 3.72 -5.82 -20.76
C GLY A 181 2.64 -5.14 -19.92
N VAL A 182 2.10 -4.03 -20.45
CA VAL A 182 1.09 -3.24 -19.75
C VAL A 182 -0.30 -3.66 -20.19
N PHE A 183 -1.07 -4.27 -19.30
CA PHE A 183 -2.45 -4.69 -19.55
C PHE A 183 -3.41 -3.64 -18.98
N GLY A 184 -4.45 -3.28 -19.73
CA GLY A 184 -5.52 -2.44 -19.23
C GLY A 184 -6.58 -3.30 -18.52
N PHE A 185 -7.20 -2.76 -17.48
CA PHE A 185 -8.31 -3.42 -16.80
C PHE A 185 -9.41 -2.45 -16.36
N LYS A 186 -10.60 -2.99 -16.15
CA LYS A 186 -11.75 -2.29 -15.57
C LYS A 186 -12.41 -3.14 -14.50
N ILE A 187 -12.91 -2.49 -13.46
CA ILE A 187 -13.85 -3.05 -12.48
C ILE A 187 -15.20 -2.40 -12.73
N LYS A 188 -16.24 -3.22 -12.89
CA LYS A 188 -17.57 -2.79 -13.29
C LYS A 188 -18.60 -3.26 -12.27
N LEU A 189 -19.70 -2.51 -12.18
CA LEU A 189 -20.91 -2.87 -11.48
C LEU A 189 -22.02 -2.97 -12.50
N VAL A 190 -22.53 -4.18 -12.69
CA VAL A 190 -23.63 -4.48 -13.59
C VAL A 190 -24.86 -4.75 -12.75
N ASN A 191 -25.99 -4.11 -13.05
CA ASN A 191 -27.27 -4.40 -12.44
C ASN A 191 -28.31 -4.56 -13.55
N GLU A 192 -28.58 -5.82 -13.89
CA GLU A 192 -29.50 -6.14 -15.00
C GLU A 192 -30.94 -5.76 -14.68
N LEU A 193 -31.36 -5.86 -13.42
CA LEU A 193 -32.71 -5.48 -12.98
C LEU A 193 -33.03 -4.01 -13.26
N GLN A 194 -32.01 -3.17 -13.24
CA GLN A 194 -32.13 -1.73 -13.52
C GLN A 194 -31.51 -1.31 -14.85
N GLY A 195 -30.99 -2.25 -15.64
CA GLY A 195 -30.26 -1.95 -16.89
C GLY A 195 -29.03 -1.06 -16.70
N LYS A 196 -28.39 -1.06 -15.53
CA LYS A 196 -27.20 -0.25 -15.25
C LYS A 196 -25.92 -1.03 -15.51
N ASN A 197 -24.93 -0.38 -16.12
CA ASN A 197 -23.58 -0.92 -16.31
C ASN A 197 -22.57 0.20 -16.09
N THR A 198 -21.96 0.24 -14.90
CA THR A 198 -21.12 1.35 -14.45
C THR A 198 -19.69 0.88 -14.29
N VAL A 199 -18.72 1.62 -14.84
CA VAL A 199 -17.30 1.40 -14.53
C VAL A 199 -17.01 2.05 -13.18
N LEU A 200 -16.65 1.24 -12.18
CA LEU A 200 -16.26 1.73 -10.86
C LEU A 200 -14.78 2.11 -10.80
N TYR A 201 -13.95 1.42 -11.58
CA TYR A 201 -12.51 1.68 -11.64
C TYR A 201 -11.92 1.27 -12.99
N ALA A 202 -10.91 2.00 -13.45
CA ALA A 202 -10.12 1.64 -14.62
C ALA A 202 -8.64 1.88 -14.34
N GLY A 203 -7.78 0.98 -14.81
CA GLY A 203 -6.35 1.05 -14.57
C GLY A 203 -5.53 0.27 -15.58
N ARG A 204 -4.22 0.31 -15.38
CA ARG A 204 -3.21 -0.38 -16.17
C ARG A 204 -2.21 -1.05 -15.23
N VAL A 205 -1.95 -2.33 -15.45
CA VAL A 205 -1.00 -3.12 -14.68
C VAL A 205 0.13 -3.59 -15.57
N LYS A 206 1.38 -3.40 -15.13
CA LYS A 206 2.55 -3.95 -15.82
C LYS A 206 2.82 -5.34 -15.28
N ILE A 207 2.85 -6.32 -16.19
CA ILE A 207 3.19 -7.71 -15.92
C ILE A 207 4.57 -7.98 -16.46
N ASP A 208 5.40 -8.58 -15.63
CA ASP A 208 6.70 -9.09 -16.01
C ASP A 208 6.81 -10.55 -15.59
N LYS A 209 7.94 -11.18 -15.88
CA LYS A 209 8.16 -12.58 -15.57
C LYS A 209 9.59 -12.83 -15.15
N TRP A 210 9.78 -13.84 -14.31
CA TRP A 210 11.10 -14.27 -13.84
C TRP A 210 11.25 -15.77 -14.07
N VAL A 211 12.47 -16.21 -14.33
CA VAL A 211 12.76 -17.63 -14.59
C VAL A 211 12.67 -18.39 -13.28
N TYR A 212 11.71 -19.31 -13.19
CA TYR A 212 11.60 -20.21 -12.05
C TYR A 212 12.57 -21.37 -12.24
N ASN A 213 13.69 -21.37 -11.51
CA ASN A 213 14.71 -22.42 -11.60
C ASN A 213 15.01 -23.05 -10.22
N PRO A 214 14.17 -23.97 -9.74
CA PRO A 214 14.35 -24.55 -8.42
C PRO A 214 15.46 -25.61 -8.32
N ALA A 215 16.04 -26.11 -9.44
CA ALA A 215 16.89 -27.30 -9.38
C ALA A 215 17.86 -27.55 -10.57
N ASN A 216 18.31 -26.52 -11.30
CA ASN A 216 19.17 -26.70 -12.49
C ASN A 216 18.54 -27.62 -13.57
N ASN A 217 17.22 -27.67 -13.65
CA ASN A 217 16.54 -28.43 -14.70
C ASN A 217 16.67 -27.65 -16.03
N PRO A 218 17.27 -28.21 -17.09
CA PRO A 218 17.41 -27.52 -18.37
C PRO A 218 16.06 -27.08 -18.98
N LYS A 219 14.96 -27.77 -18.65
CA LYS A 219 13.60 -27.38 -19.04
C LYS A 219 13.07 -26.14 -18.29
N ALA A 220 13.63 -25.83 -17.12
CA ALA A 220 13.24 -24.68 -16.31
C ALA A 220 13.54 -23.32 -16.98
N ALA A 221 14.43 -23.29 -17.97
CA ALA A 221 14.70 -22.06 -18.74
C ALA A 221 13.46 -21.51 -19.49
N LYS A 222 12.40 -22.31 -19.64
CA LYS A 222 11.13 -21.90 -20.26
C LYS A 222 9.98 -21.76 -19.26
N ASN A 223 10.24 -22.05 -17.99
CA ASN A 223 9.23 -21.97 -16.93
C ASN A 223 9.38 -20.61 -16.25
N PHE A 224 8.40 -19.77 -16.52
CA PHE A 224 8.36 -18.43 -15.97
C PHE A 224 7.22 -18.33 -14.98
N GLU A 225 7.53 -17.70 -13.85
CA GLU A 225 6.51 -17.16 -12.98
C GLU A 225 6.28 -15.69 -13.35
N TYR A 226 5.01 -15.31 -13.40
CA TYR A 226 4.60 -13.97 -13.81
C TYR A 226 4.30 -13.14 -12.57
N TYR A 227 4.54 -11.84 -12.59
CA TYR A 227 4.27 -10.98 -11.44
C TYR A 227 3.85 -9.58 -11.87
N ALA A 228 3.10 -8.91 -10.99
CA ALA A 228 2.74 -7.51 -11.15
C ALA A 228 3.91 -6.62 -10.70
N VAL A 229 4.31 -5.67 -11.55
CA VAL A 229 5.29 -4.66 -11.16
C VAL A 229 4.56 -3.57 -10.35
N SER A 230 4.89 -3.49 -9.06
CA SER A 230 4.23 -2.62 -8.07
C SER A 230 5.22 -1.66 -7.38
N ASP A 231 6.32 -1.30 -8.06
CA ASP A 231 7.35 -0.38 -7.52
C ASP A 231 6.76 0.96 -7.04
N TRP A 232 5.67 1.42 -7.64
CA TRP A 232 4.95 2.63 -7.24
C TRP A 232 4.44 2.60 -5.78
N LYS A 233 4.31 1.42 -5.16
CA LYS A 233 3.86 1.26 -3.78
C LYS A 233 4.95 1.54 -2.75
N LEU A 234 6.21 1.26 -3.08
CA LEU A 234 7.36 1.44 -2.18
C LEU A 234 7.46 2.85 -1.57
N PRO A 235 7.24 3.95 -2.32
CA PRO A 235 7.27 5.31 -1.78
C PRO A 235 5.99 5.76 -1.07
N THR A 236 5.06 4.84 -0.81
CA THR A 236 3.79 5.13 -0.14
C THR A 236 3.70 4.41 1.20
N ALA A 237 3.05 5.05 2.16
CA ALA A 237 2.62 4.42 3.39
C ALA A 237 1.17 4.75 3.70
N TYR A 238 0.51 3.86 4.42
CA TYR A 238 -0.84 4.09 4.91
C TYR A 238 -0.81 4.28 6.42
N LEU A 239 -1.52 5.28 6.89
CA LEU A 239 -1.70 5.55 8.31
C LEU A 239 -3.18 5.38 8.64
N TYR A 240 -3.50 4.60 9.67
CA TYR A 240 -4.87 4.38 10.08
C TYR A 240 -4.96 3.95 11.53
N VAL A 241 -6.17 4.05 12.06
CA VAL A 241 -6.58 3.37 13.28
C VAL A 241 -7.42 2.17 12.85
N PRO A 242 -7.25 0.98 13.42
CA PRO A 242 -8.11 -0.17 13.14
C PRO A 242 -9.44 -0.02 13.87
N LYS A 243 -10.54 -0.27 13.17
CA LYS A 243 -11.88 -0.31 13.78
C LYS A 243 -12.21 -1.74 14.17
N THR A 244 -12.13 -2.06 15.45
CA THR A 244 -12.65 -3.31 15.99
C THR A 244 -13.43 -3.00 17.26
N PRO A 245 -14.42 -3.83 17.65
CA PRO A 245 -15.13 -3.65 18.92
C PRO A 245 -14.21 -3.53 20.13
N SER A 246 -13.02 -4.13 20.06
CA SER A 246 -12.00 -4.07 21.11
C SER A 246 -11.26 -2.72 21.20
N TYR A 247 -11.32 -1.90 20.15
CA TYR A 247 -10.63 -0.60 20.03
C TYR A 247 -11.60 0.59 19.95
N ASP A 248 -12.91 0.36 20.17
CA ASP A 248 -13.92 1.42 20.14
C ASP A 248 -13.67 2.47 21.26
N ASP A 249 -13.04 2.06 22.36
CA ASP A 249 -12.68 2.93 23.48
C ASP A 249 -11.29 3.58 23.35
N HIS A 250 -10.37 2.98 22.57
CA HIS A 250 -9.01 3.48 22.35
C HIS A 250 -8.44 2.94 21.03
N GLY A 251 -7.88 3.82 20.21
CA GLY A 251 -7.39 3.46 18.88
C GLY A 251 -5.87 3.42 18.79
N PRO A 252 -5.22 2.25 18.58
CA PRO A 252 -3.78 2.20 18.35
C PRO A 252 -3.43 2.80 16.99
N LEU A 253 -2.24 3.38 16.89
CA LEU A 253 -1.71 3.86 15.62
C LEU A 253 -1.17 2.68 14.80
N VAL A 254 -1.63 2.55 13.56
CA VAL A 254 -1.08 1.59 12.61
C VAL A 254 -0.52 2.32 11.40
N VAL A 255 0.71 1.97 11.03
CA VAL A 255 1.38 2.46 9.82
C VAL A 255 1.74 1.28 8.94
N GLN A 256 1.28 1.25 7.70
CA GLN A 256 1.62 0.21 6.72
C GLN A 256 2.69 0.73 5.75
N PHE A 257 3.76 -0.05 5.56
CA PHE A 257 4.78 0.20 4.54
C PHE A 257 4.86 -0.97 3.54
N TRP A 258 5.31 -0.67 2.33
CA TRP A 258 5.63 -1.67 1.30
C TRP A 258 7.12 -1.94 1.24
N PHE A 259 7.48 -3.21 1.05
CA PHE A 259 8.84 -3.73 0.87
C PHE A 259 8.88 -4.64 -0.36
N ARG A 260 10.07 -4.81 -0.93
CA ARG A 260 10.32 -5.75 -2.03
C ARG A 260 11.34 -6.82 -1.64
N GLY A 261 11.16 -8.02 -2.19
CA GLY A 261 12.13 -9.11 -2.21
C GLY A 261 11.97 -10.19 -1.14
N ALA A 262 12.53 -11.38 -1.41
CA ALA A 262 12.26 -12.68 -0.77
C ALA A 262 12.47 -12.82 0.75
N SER A 263 13.09 -11.84 1.43
CA SER A 263 13.59 -12.01 2.80
C SER A 263 12.93 -11.09 3.83
N GLN A 264 11.66 -10.75 3.62
CA GLN A 264 10.91 -9.85 4.50
C GLN A 264 10.15 -10.63 5.57
N THR A 265 10.86 -11.32 6.48
CA THR A 265 10.21 -11.94 7.64
C THR A 265 9.90 -10.87 8.69
N VAL A 266 8.83 -11.07 9.47
CA VAL A 266 8.46 -10.15 10.57
C VAL A 266 9.58 -10.00 11.60
N ALA A 267 10.38 -11.04 11.80
CA ALA A 267 11.53 -11.04 12.73
C ALA A 267 12.64 -10.05 12.33
N ASN A 268 12.70 -9.68 11.05
CA ASN A 268 13.73 -8.81 10.51
C ASN A 268 13.30 -7.33 10.46
N LEU A 269 12.07 -7.02 10.86
CA LEU A 269 11.49 -5.68 10.78
C LEU A 269 11.25 -5.10 12.16
N THR A 270 11.53 -3.80 12.33
CA THR A 270 11.24 -3.09 13.58
C THR A 270 10.84 -1.65 13.30
N GLY A 271 9.67 -1.24 13.80
CA GLY A 271 9.17 0.12 13.70
C GLY A 271 9.42 0.92 14.98
N TYR A 272 9.70 2.20 14.81
CA TYR A 272 9.88 3.17 15.89
C TYR A 272 9.08 4.44 15.58
N LEU A 273 8.34 4.93 16.56
CA LEU A 273 7.61 6.19 16.50
C LEU A 273 8.37 7.25 17.29
N PHE A 274 8.61 8.39 16.66
CA PHE A 274 9.29 9.54 17.24
C PHE A 274 8.35 10.74 17.30
N TYR A 275 8.48 11.51 18.37
CA TYR A 275 7.84 12.81 18.57
C TYR A 275 8.86 13.77 19.17
N GLN A 276 9.02 14.96 18.56
CA GLN A 276 10.03 15.95 18.97
C GLN A 276 11.46 15.37 19.09
N GLY A 277 11.81 14.46 18.17
CA GLY A 277 13.12 13.80 18.13
C GLY A 277 13.35 12.72 19.19
N LYS A 278 12.36 12.42 20.04
CA LYS A 278 12.42 11.35 21.05
C LYS A 278 11.57 10.16 20.61
N GLN A 279 12.07 8.95 20.83
CA GLN A 279 11.26 7.75 20.65
C GLN A 279 10.14 7.73 21.71
N VAL A 280 8.91 7.50 21.25
CA VAL A 280 7.72 7.45 22.12
C VAL A 280 6.98 6.11 22.05
N ALA A 281 7.21 5.32 21.00
CA ALA A 281 6.73 3.93 20.90
C ALA A 281 7.64 3.11 19.97
N SER A 282 7.58 1.79 20.08
CA SER A 282 8.28 0.85 19.19
C SER A 282 7.51 -0.45 19.05
N THR A 283 7.77 -1.20 17.98
CA THR A 283 7.20 -2.54 17.79
C THR A 283 7.97 -3.64 18.52
N LEU A 284 8.99 -3.30 19.33
CA LEU A 284 9.62 -4.20 20.30
C LEU A 284 8.81 -4.09 21.61
N THR A 285 8.36 -5.21 22.18
CA THR A 285 7.52 -5.34 23.41
C THR A 285 7.99 -4.45 24.57
N ASP A 286 7.11 -3.81 25.35
CA ASP A 286 6.13 -4.38 26.30
C ASP A 286 4.74 -3.71 26.27
N GLY A 287 3.62 -4.45 26.23
CA GLY A 287 2.30 -3.84 26.48
C GLY A 287 1.06 -4.55 25.92
N GLY A 288 0.90 -4.64 24.60
CA GLY A 288 -0.27 -5.32 24.04
C GLY A 288 -0.49 -5.03 22.56
N ALA A 289 -0.14 -6.00 21.70
CA ALA A 289 -0.26 -5.97 20.24
C ALA A 289 0.76 -5.11 19.46
N ASN A 290 2.02 -5.12 19.90
CA ASN A 290 3.22 -4.69 19.16
C ASN A 290 3.63 -5.72 18.09
N ARG A 291 2.84 -5.86 17.01
CA ARG A 291 3.10 -6.85 15.96
C ARG A 291 3.39 -6.19 14.61
N VAL A 292 4.31 -6.82 13.88
CA VAL A 292 4.34 -6.74 12.42
C VAL A 292 3.42 -7.85 11.91
N THR A 293 2.37 -7.53 11.16
CA THR A 293 1.48 -8.55 10.61
C THR A 293 2.16 -9.35 9.50
N GLU A 294 1.73 -10.61 9.33
CA GLU A 294 2.16 -11.46 8.22
C GLU A 294 1.89 -10.80 6.87
N PRO A 295 2.66 -11.17 5.82
CA PRO A 295 2.52 -10.56 4.51
C PRO A 295 1.10 -10.55 3.95
N TYR A 296 0.63 -9.35 3.64
CA TYR A 296 -0.14 -9.17 2.42
C TYR A 296 0.86 -9.17 1.26
N SER A 297 1.05 -10.32 0.61
CA SER A 297 1.87 -10.40 -0.60
C SER A 297 1.03 -10.36 -1.87
N GLU A 298 1.59 -9.73 -2.90
CA GLU A 298 1.09 -9.91 -4.25
C GLU A 298 1.68 -11.20 -4.84
N GLN A 299 1.14 -12.33 -4.36
CA GLN A 299 1.66 -13.65 -4.66
C GLN A 299 1.48 -14.03 -6.12
N ALA A 300 2.62 -14.13 -6.80
CA ALA A 300 2.80 -14.88 -8.03
C ALA A 300 4.26 -15.37 -8.21
N SER A 301 5.14 -14.97 -7.29
CA SER A 301 6.59 -15.08 -7.36
C SER A 301 7.16 -15.38 -5.97
N ARG A 302 6.74 -16.51 -5.39
CA ARG A 302 6.99 -16.81 -3.98
C ARG A 302 8.49 -16.89 -3.71
N ASP A 303 8.94 -16.25 -2.64
CA ASP A 303 10.34 -16.25 -2.22
C ASP A 303 11.29 -15.67 -3.29
N SER A 304 10.80 -14.74 -4.12
CA SER A 304 11.61 -14.05 -5.14
C SER A 304 11.97 -12.62 -4.75
N GLU A 305 13.01 -12.08 -5.38
CA GLU A 305 13.37 -10.65 -5.32
C GLU A 305 12.31 -9.70 -5.93
N ASN A 306 11.29 -10.25 -6.60
CA ASN A 306 10.22 -9.52 -7.28
C ASN A 306 8.89 -9.54 -6.51
N GLU A 307 8.85 -10.17 -5.32
CA GLU A 307 7.67 -10.16 -4.47
C GLU A 307 7.54 -8.84 -3.70
N TYR A 308 6.32 -8.31 -3.61
CA TYR A 308 5.99 -7.11 -2.84
C TYR A 308 5.20 -7.46 -1.60
N TYR A 309 5.50 -6.76 -0.52
CA TYR A 309 5.08 -7.08 0.82
C TYR A 309 4.59 -5.82 1.54
N ALA A 310 3.29 -5.75 1.84
CA ALA A 310 2.79 -4.78 2.80
C ALA A 310 2.98 -5.30 4.23
N ARG A 311 3.39 -4.43 5.14
CA ARG A 311 3.61 -4.73 6.56
C ARG A 311 3.01 -3.63 7.42
N ASP A 312 2.13 -4.03 8.34
CA ASP A 312 1.56 -3.11 9.32
C ASP A 312 2.45 -3.05 10.54
N PHE A 313 2.78 -1.85 10.99
CA PHE A 313 3.49 -1.56 12.22
C PHE A 313 2.48 -1.00 13.21
N TRP A 314 2.15 -1.80 14.21
CA TRP A 314 1.23 -1.47 15.28
C TRP A 314 2.01 -0.84 16.43
N PHE A 315 1.66 0.40 16.78
CA PHE A 315 2.25 1.12 17.89
C PHE A 315 1.24 1.21 19.03
N ASP A 316 1.69 0.88 20.25
CA ASP A 316 1.02 1.23 21.50
C ASP A 316 1.07 2.76 21.70
N ALA A 317 0.34 3.47 20.85
CA ALA A 317 0.23 4.91 20.81
C ALA A 317 -1.21 5.28 20.45
N LEU A 318 -1.91 5.91 21.40
CA LEU A 318 -3.35 6.13 21.31
C LEU A 318 -3.67 7.38 20.52
N VAL A 319 -4.39 7.19 19.42
CA VAL A 319 -4.88 8.28 18.56
C VAL A 319 -6.12 8.95 19.16
N PHE A 320 -6.92 8.22 19.95
CA PHE A 320 -8.05 8.76 20.71
C PHE A 320 -8.31 7.90 21.96
N ASP A 321 -9.08 8.46 22.90
CA ASP A 321 -9.48 7.82 24.16
C ASP A 321 -10.92 8.27 24.48
N ASN A 322 -11.88 7.39 24.18
CA ASN A 322 -13.32 7.66 24.30
C ASN A 322 -13.87 7.31 25.69
N ASN A 323 -13.12 6.54 26.50
CA ASN A 323 -13.60 6.04 27.80
C ASN A 323 -12.57 6.30 28.92
N ARG A 324 -12.68 7.48 29.53
CA ARG A 324 -11.80 7.97 30.62
C ARG A 324 -11.88 7.17 31.94
N SER A 325 -12.72 6.13 32.02
CA SER A 325 -13.16 5.54 33.30
C SER A 325 -12.51 4.21 33.69
N ALA A 326 -11.72 3.56 32.83
CA ALA A 326 -11.08 2.29 33.12
C ALA A 326 -9.54 2.37 33.01
N ASN A 327 -8.86 2.40 34.16
CA ASN A 327 -7.47 2.01 34.38
C ASN A 327 -6.48 2.25 33.20
N THR A 328 -6.25 3.52 32.84
CA THR A 328 -5.41 3.95 31.70
C THR A 328 -3.91 3.74 31.90
N GLN A 329 -3.47 2.99 32.91
CA GLN A 329 -2.07 3.01 33.35
C GLN A 329 -1.07 2.36 32.39
N ASN A 330 -1.51 1.61 31.36
CA ASN A 330 -0.63 0.91 30.42
C ASN A 330 -1.02 1.06 28.93
N LEU A 331 -1.83 2.06 28.55
CA LEU A 331 -2.39 2.13 27.18
C LEU A 331 -1.44 2.76 26.13
N GLY A 332 -0.17 3.00 26.45
CA GLY A 332 0.81 3.55 25.50
C GLY A 332 0.83 5.08 25.40
N PHE A 333 1.54 5.62 24.40
CA PHE A 333 1.78 7.06 24.27
C PHE A 333 0.52 7.82 23.78
N PRO A 334 0.01 8.83 24.50
CA PRO A 334 -1.24 9.49 24.13
C PRO A 334 -1.02 10.54 23.02
N ILE A 335 -1.06 10.12 21.76
CA ILE A 335 -0.92 11.00 20.58
C ILE A 335 -1.93 12.14 20.63
N TYR A 336 -3.17 11.86 21.05
CA TYR A 336 -4.24 12.86 21.12
C TYR A 336 -3.95 14.05 22.06
N LYS A 337 -3.00 13.91 23.01
CA LYS A 337 -2.58 14.98 23.93
C LYS A 337 -1.31 15.71 23.48
N ASN A 338 -0.66 15.23 22.43
CA ASN A 338 0.67 15.68 22.02
C ASN A 338 0.63 16.14 20.55
N PRO A 339 0.09 17.33 20.26
CA PRO A 339 0.00 17.84 18.90
C PRO A 339 1.39 18.16 18.33
N GLY A 340 1.56 17.96 17.03
CA GLY A 340 2.80 18.27 16.31
C GLY A 340 3.16 17.21 15.27
N GLU A 341 4.39 17.30 14.77
CA GLU A 341 4.95 16.36 13.79
C GLU A 341 5.43 15.08 14.48
N TYR A 342 5.07 13.95 13.88
CA TYR A 342 5.53 12.61 14.22
C TYR A 342 6.33 12.02 13.07
N GLU A 343 7.29 11.17 13.42
CA GLU A 343 8.14 10.48 12.45
C GLU A 343 8.15 8.98 12.76
N VAL A 344 7.89 8.16 11.75
CA VAL A 344 7.99 6.70 11.81
C VAL A 344 9.25 6.27 11.11
N LYS A 345 10.08 5.47 11.78
CA LYS A 345 11.29 4.87 11.21
C LYS A 345 11.18 3.36 11.26
N VAL A 346 11.52 2.70 10.15
CA VAL A 346 11.55 1.24 10.08
C VAL A 346 12.96 0.77 9.82
N LEU A 347 13.43 -0.15 10.66
CA LEU A 347 14.63 -0.93 10.41
C LEU A 347 14.26 -2.24 9.73
N GLN A 348 15.08 -2.62 8.74
CA GLN A 348 15.10 -3.95 8.15
C GLN A 348 16.50 -4.54 8.35
N ASN A 349 16.60 -5.69 9.01
CA ASN A 349 17.87 -6.31 9.39
C ASN A 349 18.80 -5.34 10.14
N GLY A 350 18.23 -4.57 11.07
CA GLY A 350 18.95 -3.56 11.86
C GLY A 350 19.38 -2.30 11.08
N LYS A 351 19.05 -2.18 9.79
CA LYS A 351 19.39 -1.02 8.95
C LYS A 351 18.15 -0.20 8.62
N LEU A 352 18.25 1.12 8.66
CA LEU A 352 17.14 2.01 8.32
C LEU A 352 16.68 1.77 6.87
N ALA A 353 15.39 1.49 6.69
CA ALA A 353 14.78 1.12 5.42
C ALA A 353 13.69 2.11 4.98
N ARG A 354 12.87 2.58 5.93
CA ARG A 354 11.77 3.53 5.67
C ARG A 354 11.75 4.66 6.68
N VAL A 355 11.30 5.83 6.21
CA VAL A 355 10.91 6.97 7.04
C VAL A 355 9.59 7.54 6.52
N ALA A 356 8.64 7.83 7.39
CA ALA A 356 7.44 8.59 7.03
C ALA A 356 7.12 9.62 8.12
N LYS A 357 6.41 10.68 7.75
CA LYS A 357 6.01 11.75 8.68
C LYS A 357 4.52 12.01 8.58
N PHE A 358 3.92 12.38 9.70
CA PHE A 358 2.54 12.84 9.77
C PHE A 358 2.38 13.87 10.88
N THR A 359 1.29 14.64 10.84
CA THR A 359 1.01 15.70 11.82
C THR A 359 -0.25 15.37 12.59
N VAL A 360 -0.30 15.79 13.86
CA VAL A 360 -1.46 15.65 14.73
C VAL A 360 -1.85 17.03 15.26
N GLU A 361 -3.11 17.40 15.12
CA GLU A 361 -3.68 18.66 15.61
C GLU A 361 -5.06 18.42 16.21
N GLY A 362 -5.39 19.12 17.31
CA GLY A 362 -6.68 18.95 17.98
C GLY A 362 -6.96 17.51 18.44
N GLY A 363 -5.91 16.73 18.70
CA GLY A 363 -5.98 15.32 19.04
C GLY A 363 -6.37 14.39 17.88
N ARG A 364 -6.19 14.83 16.62
CA ARG A 364 -6.49 14.07 15.41
C ARG A 364 -5.31 14.07 14.46
N ILE A 365 -5.13 12.98 13.72
CA ILE A 365 -4.22 12.95 12.58
C ILE A 365 -4.72 13.99 11.56
N VAL A 366 -3.83 14.87 11.11
CA VAL A 366 -4.11 15.83 10.05
C VAL A 366 -4.19 15.08 8.73
N ASP A 367 -5.35 15.14 8.07
CA ASP A 367 -5.54 14.53 6.75
C ASP A 367 -4.65 15.24 5.72
N SER A 368 -3.76 14.49 5.09
CA SER A 368 -2.94 14.95 3.96
C SER A 368 -3.77 15.26 2.72
N ARG A 369 -5.07 14.88 2.73
CA ARG A 369 -6.05 15.03 1.66
C ARG A 369 -5.73 14.23 0.39
N PHE A 370 -4.56 13.59 0.28
CA PHE A 370 -4.17 12.83 -0.92
C PHE A 370 -5.20 11.75 -1.29
N ALA A 371 -5.74 11.03 -0.31
CA ALA A 371 -6.75 10.02 -0.58
C ALA A 371 -8.08 10.62 -1.08
N ALA A 372 -8.54 11.68 -0.43
CA ALA A 372 -9.81 12.34 -0.76
C ALA A 372 -9.74 13.09 -2.10
N ASP A 373 -8.69 13.89 -2.31
CA ASP A 373 -8.48 14.70 -3.51
C ASP A 373 -8.28 13.83 -4.75
N ASN A 374 -7.74 12.61 -4.58
CA ASN A 374 -7.58 11.62 -5.65
C ASN A 374 -8.69 10.56 -5.69
N ARG A 375 -9.75 10.73 -4.90
CA ARG A 375 -10.95 9.86 -4.88
C ARG A 375 -10.61 8.37 -4.75
N LEU A 376 -9.64 8.05 -3.92
CA LEU A 376 -9.15 6.67 -3.78
C LEU A 376 -10.13 5.73 -3.09
N GLY A 377 -11.24 6.23 -2.53
CA GLY A 377 -12.25 5.41 -1.86
C GLY A 377 -11.72 4.71 -0.60
N THR A 378 -10.56 5.10 -0.08
CA THR A 378 -9.95 4.49 1.11
C THR A 378 -10.35 5.21 2.38
N THR A 379 -10.36 4.47 3.49
CA THR A 379 -10.53 5.02 4.85
C THR A 379 -9.19 5.27 5.53
N ARG A 380 -8.08 5.00 4.86
CA ARG A 380 -6.72 5.17 5.37
C ARG A 380 -6.16 6.51 4.91
N TYR A 381 -5.34 7.15 5.75
CA TYR A 381 -4.54 8.27 5.31
C TYR A 381 -3.41 7.76 4.43
N LEU A 382 -3.22 8.39 3.28
CA LEU A 382 -2.08 8.15 2.42
C LEU A 382 -0.98 9.15 2.77
N ILE A 383 0.22 8.67 3.06
CA ILE A 383 1.38 9.53 3.38
C ILE A 383 2.62 9.12 2.56
N PRO A 384 3.52 10.06 2.25
CA PRO A 384 4.80 9.75 1.61
C PRO A 384 5.70 8.91 2.52
N ALA A 385 6.40 7.94 1.91
CA ALA A 385 7.43 7.16 2.56
C ALA A 385 8.76 7.35 1.84
N GLN A 386 9.78 7.79 2.57
CA GLN A 386 11.15 7.84 2.09
C GLN A 386 11.79 6.45 2.19
N ILE A 387 12.44 6.03 1.11
CA ILE A 387 13.24 4.80 1.05
C ILE A 387 14.69 5.19 1.27
N VAL A 388 15.26 4.81 2.42
CA VAL A 388 16.58 5.30 2.87
C VAL A 388 17.72 4.31 2.59
N GLY A 389 17.39 3.03 2.36
CA GLY A 389 18.39 1.97 2.15
C GLY A 389 18.30 1.30 0.78
N THR A 390 19.04 0.19 0.62
CA THR A 390 19.15 -0.59 -0.62
C THR A 390 18.54 -1.99 -0.51
N GLN A 391 17.84 -2.28 0.59
CA GLN A 391 17.35 -3.62 0.92
C GLN A 391 16.25 -4.12 -0.03
N ASP A 392 15.56 -3.23 -0.75
CA ASP A 392 14.53 -3.57 -1.75
C ASP A 392 15.10 -3.92 -3.13
N GLY A 393 16.42 -3.86 -3.31
CA GLY A 393 17.06 -4.02 -4.61
C GLY A 393 16.76 -2.85 -5.58
N PRO A 394 17.02 -3.05 -6.89
CA PRO A 394 16.69 -2.06 -7.92
C PRO A 394 15.17 -1.90 -8.09
N TRP A 395 14.70 -0.65 -8.13
CA TRP A 395 13.28 -0.33 -8.32
C TRP A 395 13.11 0.96 -9.12
N ASN A 396 11.94 1.13 -9.77
CA ASN A 396 11.62 2.33 -10.54
C ASN A 396 11.22 3.51 -9.63
N ARG A 397 12.19 4.39 -9.36
CA ARG A 397 12.00 5.62 -8.56
C ARG A 397 10.97 6.61 -9.09
N THR A 398 10.66 6.53 -10.38
CA THR A 398 9.70 7.42 -11.04
C THR A 398 8.32 6.79 -11.22
N GLY A 399 8.17 5.50 -10.88
CA GLY A 399 6.91 4.77 -11.07
C GLY A 399 5.73 5.39 -10.33
N TRP A 400 5.95 6.02 -9.17
CA TRP A 400 4.89 6.70 -8.43
C TRP A 400 4.22 7.84 -9.22
N ALA A 401 4.89 8.45 -10.20
CA ALA A 401 4.33 9.59 -10.94
C ALA A 401 3.30 9.13 -11.99
N SER A 402 3.54 7.98 -12.62
CA SER A 402 2.75 7.53 -13.79
C SER A 402 2.08 6.16 -13.62
N GLU A 403 2.46 5.38 -12.61
CA GLU A 403 1.99 4.01 -12.39
C GLU A 403 1.21 3.85 -11.07
N VAL A 404 1.26 4.84 -10.18
CA VAL A 404 0.54 4.83 -8.89
C VAL A 404 -0.94 4.54 -9.10
N PHE A 405 -1.51 3.68 -8.24
CA PHE A 405 -2.88 3.18 -8.35
C PHE A 405 -3.22 2.73 -9.79
N TYR A 406 -2.31 1.96 -10.39
CA TYR A 406 -2.49 1.40 -11.73
C TYR A 406 -2.65 2.47 -12.81
N GLY A 407 -1.85 3.53 -12.72
CA GLY A 407 -1.82 4.61 -13.70
C GLY A 407 -2.80 5.76 -13.45
N ASN A 408 -3.31 5.88 -12.23
CA ASN A 408 -4.12 7.01 -11.77
C ASN A 408 -3.23 7.91 -10.90
N ALA A 409 -2.57 8.88 -11.53
CA ALA A 409 -1.60 9.76 -10.88
C ALA A 409 -2.15 10.47 -9.64
N LEU A 410 -1.31 10.59 -8.61
CA LEU A 410 -1.64 11.31 -7.38
C LEU A 410 -1.36 12.80 -7.52
N ASN A 411 -2.41 13.61 -7.58
CA ASN A 411 -2.29 15.05 -7.54
C ASN A 411 -1.75 15.50 -6.17
N GLY A 412 -0.72 16.34 -6.19
CA GLY A 412 -0.15 16.97 -5.00
C GLY A 412 0.74 16.08 -4.13
N PHE A 413 0.88 14.79 -4.43
CA PHE A 413 1.70 13.87 -3.63
C PHE A 413 3.19 14.16 -3.85
N PRO A 414 3.94 14.55 -2.80
CA PRO A 414 5.36 14.84 -2.93
C PRO A 414 6.13 13.52 -3.08
N ALA A 415 6.87 13.39 -4.17
CA ALA A 415 7.81 12.31 -4.40
C ALA A 415 8.83 12.15 -3.25
N PRO A 416 9.36 10.94 -3.00
CA PRO A 416 10.53 10.74 -2.13
C PRO A 416 11.85 11.28 -2.69
#